data_AF-A0A4Q2T1T6-F1
#
_entry.id   AF-A0A4Q2T1T6-F1
#
_cell.length_a   1.000
_cell.length_b   1.000
_cell.length_c   1.000
_cell.angle_alpha   90.00
_cell.angle_beta   90.00
_cell.angle_gamma   90.00
#
_symmetry.space_group_name_H-M   'P 1'
#
loop_
_entity.id
_entity.type
_entity.pdbx_description
1 polymer ?
#
loop_
_entity_poly.entity_id
_entity_poly.type
_entity_poly.pdbx_seq_one_letter_code
_entity_poly.pdbx_strand_id
1 'polypeptide(L)'
;MTQQAPPYAITYPIAQLERRFTAFAVDRLLAWSLLAAVGVVTAMFVSDEVWTVVGAVAGAVVLLWLVLAIVLGISGSSPGKAISGLRVVDHGTGTPIGVGPALARSLVLGAAGLPTFGIGLATLAWTAVEDRGRQRRGWHDHLTRTVVVDVRSVVEVADHDAVEGPRHIVNLTAMRLVPAPPVEAVRTPERSEHSMRRQPLPADITAPPTAPPIAPPPVAAPPVRPAEQPPQQQAPPQHVPPPQAHPQQQAPPQRWRVHFDNGESFVIAGLALVGRRPEARTGEQVAHLIPLASADMSVSKTHAQFGPAVDGTIVVMDRGSTNGTVLVRQGVSRQLAPGKPAALVHGDKVVYGDREMTITREA
;
A
#
# COMPACT_ATOMS: atom_id res chain seq x y z
N MET A 1 9.56 -11.49 34.69
CA MET A 1 9.46 -10.19 33.99
C MET A 1 8.95 -10.46 32.59
N THR A 2 7.65 -10.34 32.39
CA THR A 2 6.99 -10.57 31.09
C THR A 2 7.20 -9.32 30.23
N GLN A 3 8.02 -9.42 29.17
CA GLN A 3 8.12 -8.35 28.17
C GLN A 3 6.76 -8.21 27.50
N GLN A 4 6.06 -7.10 27.77
CA GLN A 4 4.91 -6.69 27.00
C GLN A 4 5.40 -6.30 25.60
N ALA A 5 4.88 -6.96 24.57
CA ALA A 5 5.10 -6.56 23.19
C ALA A 5 4.56 -5.13 22.98
N PRO A 6 5.26 -4.26 22.22
CA PRO A 6 4.76 -2.92 21.93
C PRO A 6 3.41 -3.03 21.19
N PRO A 7 2.48 -2.09 21.43
CA PRO A 7 1.20 -2.08 20.71
C PRO A 7 1.48 -2.01 19.21
N TYR A 8 0.88 -2.92 18.44
CA TYR A 8 0.95 -2.93 16.98
C TYR A 8 0.58 -1.53 16.47
N ALA A 9 1.55 -0.79 15.94
CA ALA A 9 1.31 0.49 15.31
C ALA A 9 0.52 0.22 14.03
N ILE A 10 -0.80 0.44 14.07
CA ILE A 10 -1.68 0.32 12.90
C ILE A 10 -1.18 1.34 11.87
N THR A 11 -0.48 0.84 10.86
CA THR A 11 0.07 1.65 9.78
C THR A 11 -0.90 1.58 8.62
N TYR A 12 -1.54 2.71 8.31
CA TYR A 12 -2.42 2.80 7.16
C TYR A 12 -1.59 3.01 5.89
N PRO A 13 -1.84 2.25 4.81
CA PRO A 13 -1.14 2.47 3.56
C PRO A 13 -1.51 3.83 2.95
N ILE A 14 -0.55 4.42 2.23
CA ILE A 14 -0.78 5.67 1.49
C ILE A 14 -1.79 5.41 0.37
N ALA A 15 -2.77 6.29 0.23
CA ALA A 15 -3.83 6.14 -0.75
C ALA A 15 -3.31 6.16 -2.20
N GLN A 16 -3.81 5.24 -3.01
CA GLN A 16 -3.49 5.20 -4.44
C GLN A 16 -4.08 6.41 -5.20
N LEU A 17 -3.46 6.79 -6.32
CA LEU A 17 -3.78 8.01 -7.05
C LEU A 17 -5.16 7.91 -7.71
N GLU A 18 -5.48 6.75 -8.28
CA GLU A 18 -6.81 6.42 -8.81
C GLU A 18 -7.93 6.60 -7.78
N ARG A 19 -7.68 6.19 -6.53
CA ARG A 19 -8.65 6.27 -5.42
C ARG A 19 -8.84 7.72 -4.97
N ARG A 20 -7.76 8.49 -4.97
CA ARG A 20 -7.83 9.93 -4.69
C ARG A 20 -8.55 10.69 -5.79
N PHE A 21 -8.31 10.33 -7.05
CA PHE A 21 -8.98 10.92 -8.21
C PHE A 21 -10.47 10.61 -8.20
N THR A 22 -10.86 9.35 -8.03
CA THR A 22 -12.27 8.94 -7.95
C THR A 22 -12.99 9.59 -6.77
N ALA A 23 -12.38 9.62 -5.58
CA ALA A 23 -12.94 10.33 -4.43
C ALA A 23 -13.14 11.83 -4.72
N PHE A 24 -12.16 12.47 -5.36
CA PHE A 24 -12.25 13.88 -5.76
C PHE A 24 -13.34 14.12 -6.82
N ALA A 25 -13.45 13.23 -7.81
CA ALA A 25 -14.47 13.32 -8.84
C ALA A 25 -15.88 13.20 -8.24
N VAL A 26 -16.09 12.24 -7.33
CA VAL A 26 -17.36 12.09 -6.59
C VAL A 26 -17.68 13.34 -5.77
N ASP A 27 -16.71 13.87 -5.02
CA ASP A 27 -16.89 15.13 -4.27
C ASP A 27 -17.34 16.28 -5.19
N ARG A 28 -16.77 16.39 -6.40
CA ARG A 28 -17.09 17.45 -7.37
C ARG A 28 -18.46 17.28 -8.01
N LEU A 29 -18.79 16.06 -8.42
CA LEU A 29 -20.09 15.75 -8.99
C LEU A 29 -21.22 16.05 -7.99
N LEU A 30 -21.05 15.64 -6.72
CA LEU A 30 -22.01 15.94 -5.66
C LEU A 30 -22.15 17.46 -5.45
N ALA A 31 -21.03 18.18 -5.38
CA ALA A 31 -21.05 19.62 -5.19
C ALA A 31 -21.74 20.35 -6.35
N TRP A 32 -21.38 20.03 -7.60
CA TRP A 32 -21.99 20.65 -8.78
C TRP A 32 -23.47 20.31 -8.93
N SER A 33 -23.87 19.08 -8.60
CA SER A 33 -25.28 18.68 -8.62
C SER A 33 -26.10 19.48 -7.62
N LEU A 34 -25.58 19.67 -6.41
CA LEU A 34 -26.24 20.49 -5.38
C LEU A 34 -26.33 21.95 -5.79
N LEU A 35 -25.26 22.53 -6.35
CA LEU A 35 -25.26 23.92 -6.81
C LEU A 35 -26.20 24.14 -8.00
N ALA A 36 -26.26 23.19 -8.94
CA ALA A 36 -27.21 23.22 -10.04
C ALA A 36 -28.66 23.16 -9.52
N ALA A 37 -28.92 22.30 -8.53
CA ALA A 37 -30.24 22.24 -7.88
C ALA A 37 -30.61 23.58 -7.21
N VAL A 38 -29.67 24.23 -6.49
CA VAL A 38 -29.91 25.57 -5.92
C VAL A 38 -30.25 26.58 -7.01
N GLY A 39 -29.52 26.59 -8.13
CA GLY A 39 -29.81 27.47 -9.26
C GLY A 39 -31.19 27.25 -9.86
N VAL A 40 -31.55 25.98 -10.13
CA VAL A 40 -32.86 25.60 -10.69
C VAL A 40 -33.99 25.94 -9.71
N VAL A 41 -33.85 25.63 -8.43
CA VAL A 41 -34.87 25.93 -7.41
C VAL A 41 -35.04 27.45 -7.27
N THR A 42 -33.96 28.22 -7.28
CA THR A 42 -34.04 29.68 -7.21
C THR A 42 -34.76 30.26 -8.43
N ALA A 43 -34.42 29.79 -9.63
CA ALA A 43 -35.05 30.23 -10.86
C ALA A 43 -36.55 29.86 -10.93
N MET A 44 -36.94 28.67 -10.45
CA MET A 44 -38.33 28.19 -10.54
C MET A 44 -39.25 28.74 -9.45
N PHE A 45 -38.73 29.02 -8.26
CA PHE A 45 -39.55 29.28 -7.07
C PHE A 45 -39.25 30.62 -6.37
N VAL A 46 -38.15 31.30 -6.69
CA VAL A 46 -37.74 32.53 -5.98
C VAL A 46 -37.80 33.75 -6.89
N SER A 47 -37.13 33.72 -8.05
CA SER A 47 -37.04 34.85 -8.96
C SER A 47 -36.54 34.44 -10.35
N ASP A 48 -37.13 35.01 -11.39
CA ASP A 48 -36.64 34.90 -12.79
C ASP A 48 -35.45 35.84 -13.07
N GLU A 49 -35.13 36.75 -12.15
CA GLU A 49 -34.01 37.68 -12.29
C GLU A 49 -32.66 36.95 -12.23
N VAL A 50 -31.88 37.06 -13.31
CA VAL A 50 -30.61 36.34 -13.48
C VAL A 50 -29.65 36.64 -12.32
N TRP A 51 -29.57 37.89 -11.87
CA TRP A 51 -28.67 38.28 -10.79
C TRP A 51 -29.04 37.68 -9.43
N THR A 52 -30.33 37.43 -9.19
CA THR A 52 -30.77 36.73 -7.97
C THR A 52 -30.30 35.28 -7.99
N VAL A 53 -30.43 34.58 -9.12
CA VAL A 53 -29.96 33.20 -9.28
C VAL A 53 -28.43 33.13 -9.12
N VAL A 54 -27.70 34.04 -9.77
CA VAL A 54 -26.24 34.12 -9.66
C VAL A 54 -25.81 34.37 -8.21
N GLY A 55 -26.45 35.32 -7.51
CA GLY A 55 -26.17 35.61 -6.12
C GLY A 55 -26.44 34.43 -5.19
N ALA A 56 -27.56 33.72 -5.40
CA ALA A 56 -27.91 32.52 -4.62
C ALA A 56 -26.89 31.38 -4.84
N VAL A 57 -26.51 31.11 -6.09
CA VAL A 57 -25.49 30.10 -6.40
C VAL A 57 -24.13 30.50 -5.83
N ALA A 58 -23.71 31.76 -5.94
CA ALA A 58 -22.46 32.25 -5.36
C ALA A 58 -22.44 32.10 -3.83
N GLY A 59 -23.53 32.46 -3.15
CA GLY A 59 -23.68 32.24 -1.71
C GLY A 59 -23.61 30.76 -1.34
N ALA A 60 -24.30 29.91 -2.09
CA ALA A 60 -24.27 28.46 -1.90
C ALA A 60 -22.87 27.86 -2.13
N VAL A 61 -22.10 28.37 -3.10
CA VAL A 61 -20.70 27.97 -3.33
C VAL A 61 -19.86 28.23 -2.08
N VAL A 62 -19.93 29.44 -1.51
CA VAL A 62 -19.16 29.82 -0.31
C VAL A 62 -19.59 28.99 0.90
N LEU A 63 -20.90 28.84 1.11
CA LEU A 63 -21.44 28.04 2.22
C LEU A 63 -21.02 26.57 2.11
N LEU A 64 -21.20 25.97 0.93
CA LEU A 64 -20.82 24.57 0.68
C LEU A 64 -19.31 24.38 0.86
N TRP A 65 -18.49 25.29 0.35
CA TRP A 65 -17.04 25.27 0.54
C TRP A 65 -16.66 25.30 2.03
N LEU A 66 -17.27 26.19 2.80
CA LEU A 66 -17.02 26.33 4.24
C LEU A 66 -17.43 25.07 5.01
N VAL A 67 -18.65 24.56 4.78
CA VAL A 67 -19.15 23.33 5.42
C VAL A 67 -18.25 22.14 5.11
N LEU A 68 -17.91 21.92 3.84
CA LEU A 68 -17.04 20.80 3.45
C LEU A 68 -15.64 20.93 4.04
N ALA A 69 -15.08 22.14 4.12
CA ALA A 69 -13.78 22.36 4.74
C ALA A 69 -13.81 22.09 6.25
N ILE A 70 -14.85 22.52 6.96
CA ILE A 70 -15.03 22.24 8.40
C ILE A 70 -15.19 20.74 8.64
N VAL A 71 -16.07 20.06 7.88
CA VAL A 71 -16.28 18.62 8.00
C VAL A 71 -14.98 17.86 7.74
N LEU A 72 -14.22 18.25 6.71
CA LEU A 72 -12.91 17.66 6.42
C LEU A 72 -11.91 17.90 7.55
N GLY A 73 -11.90 19.09 8.15
CA GLY A 73 -11.00 19.43 9.25
C GLY A 73 -11.27 18.65 10.54
N ILE A 74 -12.55 18.43 10.85
CA ILE A 74 -12.98 17.71 12.06
C ILE A 74 -12.88 16.20 11.87
N SER A 75 -13.31 15.68 10.72
CA SER A 75 -13.43 14.23 10.49
C SER A 75 -12.27 13.61 9.71
N GLY A 76 -11.47 14.44 9.02
CA GLY A 76 -10.50 13.97 8.03
C GLY A 76 -11.15 13.37 6.78
N SER A 77 -12.47 13.41 6.63
CA SER A 77 -13.19 12.79 5.52
C SER A 77 -14.12 13.76 4.81
N SER A 78 -14.30 13.55 3.52
CA SER A 78 -15.34 14.16 2.69
C SER A 78 -16.23 13.05 2.13
N PRO A 79 -17.43 13.33 1.60
CA PRO A 79 -18.35 12.30 1.12
C PRO A 79 -17.70 11.29 0.16
N GLY A 80 -16.97 11.75 -0.85
CA GLY A 80 -16.26 10.88 -1.80
C GLY A 80 -15.10 10.12 -1.15
N LYS A 81 -14.39 10.72 -0.18
CA LYS A 81 -13.33 10.03 0.55
C LYS A 81 -13.89 8.96 1.48
N ALA A 82 -15.02 9.22 2.14
CA ALA A 82 -15.71 8.23 2.97
C ALA A 82 -16.11 7.00 2.15
N ILE A 83 -16.71 7.21 0.96
CA ILE A 83 -17.07 6.13 0.04
C ILE A 83 -15.83 5.34 -0.40
N SER A 84 -14.72 6.02 -0.73
CA SER A 84 -13.48 5.38 -1.14
C SER A 84 -12.65 4.79 0.02
N GLY A 85 -13.11 4.90 1.27
CA GLY A 85 -12.36 4.43 2.44
C GLY A 85 -11.08 5.22 2.71
N LEU A 86 -11.05 6.50 2.35
CA LEU A 86 -9.91 7.38 2.51
C LEU A 86 -10.12 8.36 3.67
N ARG A 87 -9.02 8.68 4.35
CA ARG A 87 -8.96 9.78 5.32
C ARG A 87 -7.75 10.66 5.08
N VAL A 88 -7.93 11.93 5.36
CA VAL A 88 -6.90 12.96 5.39
C VAL A 88 -6.51 13.13 6.85
N VAL A 89 -5.24 12.90 7.14
CA VAL A 89 -4.69 13.00 8.48
C VAL A 89 -3.46 13.89 8.47
N ASP A 90 -3.11 14.41 9.64
CA ASP A 90 -1.83 15.08 9.83
C ASP A 90 -0.68 14.07 9.67
N HIS A 91 0.38 14.47 8.97
CA HIS A 91 1.52 13.63 8.65
C HIS A 91 2.33 13.20 9.87
N GLY A 92 2.32 13.99 10.95
CA GLY A 92 3.06 13.72 12.18
C GLY A 92 2.22 12.98 13.23
N THR A 93 0.97 13.41 13.45
CA THR A 93 0.14 12.89 14.54
C THR A 93 -0.85 11.80 14.11
N GLY A 94 -1.20 11.70 12.83
CA GLY A 94 -2.24 10.80 12.35
C GLY A 94 -3.66 11.18 12.77
N THR A 95 -3.85 12.33 13.41
CA THR A 95 -5.18 12.85 13.83
C THR A 95 -5.84 13.63 12.69
N PRO A 96 -7.15 13.95 12.81
CA PRO A 96 -7.77 14.92 11.92
C PRO A 96 -6.99 16.24 11.89
N ILE A 97 -6.96 16.86 10.72
CA ILE A 97 -6.05 17.96 10.37
C ILE A 97 -6.43 19.30 11.03
N GLY A 98 -7.64 19.41 11.60
CA GLY A 98 -8.18 20.64 12.14
C GLY A 98 -8.78 21.56 11.06
N VAL A 99 -9.69 22.45 11.49
CA VAL A 99 -10.47 23.31 10.58
C VAL A 99 -9.60 24.32 9.83
N GLY A 100 -8.63 24.95 10.50
CA GLY A 100 -7.75 25.95 9.88
C GLY A 100 -6.93 25.41 8.70
N PRO A 101 -6.14 24.34 8.89
CA PRO A 101 -5.43 23.69 7.80
C PRO A 101 -6.36 23.17 6.69
N ALA A 102 -7.55 22.66 7.03
CA ALA A 102 -8.53 22.23 6.05
C ALA A 102 -9.03 23.39 5.17
N LEU A 103 -9.28 24.56 5.75
CA LEU A 103 -9.66 25.78 5.02
C LEU A 103 -8.54 26.28 4.12
N ALA A 104 -7.30 26.32 4.60
CA ALA A 104 -6.15 26.70 3.77
C ALA A 104 -6.00 25.76 2.58
N ARG A 105 -6.11 24.44 2.82
CA ARG A 105 -6.06 23.41 1.76
C ARG A 105 -7.18 23.58 0.74
N SER A 106 -8.42 23.78 1.20
CA SER A 106 -9.58 23.93 0.31
C SER A 106 -9.55 25.25 -0.45
N LEU A 107 -8.99 26.32 0.13
CA LEU A 107 -8.79 27.60 -0.54
C LEU A 107 -7.78 27.47 -1.68
N VAL A 108 -6.64 26.81 -1.44
CA VAL A 108 -5.64 26.53 -2.48
C VAL A 108 -6.25 25.73 -3.64
N LEU A 109 -7.03 24.68 -3.33
CA LEU A 109 -7.73 23.90 -4.36
C LEU A 109 -8.81 24.72 -5.09
N GLY A 110 -9.52 25.62 -4.39
CA GLY A 110 -10.49 26.51 -4.99
C GLY A 110 -9.85 27.52 -5.96
N ALA A 111 -8.80 28.21 -5.50
CA ALA A 111 -8.02 29.16 -6.28
C ALA A 111 -7.30 28.50 -7.47
N ALA A 112 -6.90 27.24 -7.34
CA ALA A 112 -6.32 26.48 -8.44
C ALA A 112 -7.38 25.96 -9.42
N GLY A 113 -8.64 25.82 -9.02
CA GLY A 113 -9.70 25.25 -9.87
C GLY A 113 -10.48 26.30 -10.65
N LEU A 114 -11.16 27.20 -9.93
CA LEU A 114 -12.18 28.09 -10.50
C LEU A 114 -11.61 29.06 -11.57
N PRO A 115 -10.52 29.82 -11.32
CA PRO A 115 -10.02 30.79 -12.30
C PRO A 115 -9.23 30.14 -13.46
N THR A 116 -8.81 28.88 -13.32
CA THR A 116 -7.97 28.20 -14.32
C THR A 116 -8.73 27.18 -15.16
N PHE A 117 -10.06 27.09 -15.00
CA PHE A 117 -10.89 26.06 -15.61
C PHE A 117 -10.37 24.64 -15.33
N GLY A 118 -9.84 24.41 -14.13
CA GLY A 118 -9.33 23.11 -13.69
C GLY A 118 -7.88 22.81 -14.06
N ILE A 119 -7.20 23.62 -14.88
CA ILE A 119 -5.78 23.41 -15.22
C ILE A 119 -4.91 23.46 -13.97
N GLY A 120 -5.15 24.41 -13.06
CA GLY A 120 -4.39 24.52 -11.82
C GLY A 120 -4.61 23.33 -10.87
N LEU A 121 -5.80 22.69 -10.89
CA LEU A 121 -6.02 21.43 -10.17
C LEU A 121 -5.20 20.29 -10.77
N ALA A 122 -5.09 20.21 -12.10
CA ALA A 122 -4.23 19.24 -12.77
C ALA A 122 -2.76 19.46 -12.42
N THR A 123 -2.30 20.73 -12.39
CA THR A 123 -0.94 21.09 -11.95
C THR A 123 -0.69 20.68 -10.49
N LEU A 124 -1.64 20.95 -9.58
CA LEU A 124 -1.53 20.49 -8.19
C LEU A 124 -1.53 18.97 -8.08
N ALA A 125 -2.32 18.27 -8.89
CA ALA A 125 -2.30 16.80 -8.93
C ALA A 125 -0.95 16.28 -9.43
N TRP A 126 -0.35 16.93 -10.44
CA TRP A 126 1.00 16.59 -10.93
C TRP A 126 2.05 16.70 -9.81
N THR A 127 1.98 17.73 -8.97
CA THR A 127 2.91 17.85 -7.82
C THR A 127 2.82 16.67 -6.83
N ALA A 128 1.65 16.02 -6.74
CA ALA A 128 1.49 14.83 -5.91
C ALA A 128 2.10 13.57 -6.56
N VAL A 129 2.14 13.52 -7.90
CA VAL A 129 2.76 12.42 -8.65
C VAL A 129 4.28 12.49 -8.54
N GLU A 130 4.84 13.70 -8.65
CA GLU A 130 6.27 13.97 -8.60
C GLU A 130 6.87 13.94 -7.18
N ASP A 131 6.06 13.65 -6.16
CA ASP A 131 6.52 13.60 -4.78
C ASP A 131 7.57 12.49 -4.57
N ARG A 132 8.83 12.91 -4.44
CA ARG A 132 10.00 12.06 -4.22
C ARG A 132 9.88 11.19 -2.97
N GLY A 133 9.09 11.61 -1.98
CA GLY A 133 8.87 10.86 -0.76
C GLY A 133 8.00 9.61 -0.91
N ARG A 134 7.43 9.36 -2.10
CA ARG A 134 6.41 8.30 -2.37
C ARG A 134 5.18 8.37 -1.46
N GLN A 135 5.01 9.46 -0.70
CA GLN A 135 3.84 9.75 0.13
C GLN A 135 2.72 10.40 -0.68
N ARG A 136 3.00 10.72 -1.95
CA ARG A 136 2.09 11.28 -2.94
C ARG A 136 1.50 12.61 -2.47
N ARG A 137 2.26 13.44 -1.76
CA ARG A 137 1.74 14.71 -1.19
C ARG A 137 1.82 15.81 -2.24
N GLY A 138 0.67 16.36 -2.63
CA GLY A 138 0.65 17.54 -3.50
C GLY A 138 1.11 18.79 -2.75
N TRP A 139 1.35 19.89 -3.46
CA TRP A 139 1.76 21.15 -2.82
C TRP A 139 0.78 21.61 -1.72
N HIS A 140 -0.51 21.45 -1.96
CA HIS A 140 -1.58 21.71 -0.99
C HIS A 140 -1.49 20.81 0.27
N ASP A 141 -0.98 19.60 0.14
CA ASP A 141 -0.74 18.66 1.25
C ASP A 141 0.57 18.98 2.00
N HIS A 142 1.58 19.49 1.29
CA HIS A 142 2.82 19.95 1.90
C HIS A 142 2.59 21.20 2.75
N LEU A 143 1.86 22.19 2.21
CA LEU A 143 1.50 23.43 2.88
C LEU A 143 0.77 23.18 4.21
N THR A 144 -0.07 22.15 4.25
CA THR A 144 -0.95 21.86 5.38
C THR A 144 -0.51 20.67 6.23
N ARG A 145 0.69 20.13 5.97
CA ARG A 145 1.22 18.92 6.64
C ARG A 145 0.29 17.70 6.59
N THR A 146 -0.52 17.58 5.54
CA THR A 146 -1.50 16.48 5.43
C THR A 146 -0.99 15.33 4.59
N VAL A 147 -1.53 14.14 4.84
CA VAL A 147 -1.37 12.94 4.02
C VAL A 147 -2.70 12.21 3.89
N VAL A 148 -2.93 11.57 2.74
CA VAL A 148 -4.16 10.80 2.49
C VAL A 148 -3.85 9.31 2.65
N VAL A 149 -4.53 8.68 3.61
CA VAL A 149 -4.37 7.28 3.97
C VAL A 149 -5.61 6.48 3.60
N ASP A 150 -5.41 5.22 3.21
CA ASP A 150 -6.49 4.26 3.03
C ASP A 150 -6.76 3.57 4.38
N VAL A 151 -7.97 3.76 4.91
CA VAL A 151 -8.38 3.22 6.22
C VAL A 151 -9.08 1.88 6.11
N ARG A 152 -9.25 1.34 4.91
CA ARG A 152 -9.76 -0.03 4.76
C ARG A 152 -8.69 -0.96 5.31
N SER A 153 -9.08 -1.78 6.29
CA SER A 153 -8.22 -2.83 6.81
C SER A 153 -7.79 -3.73 5.65
N VAL A 154 -6.53 -3.64 5.26
CA VAL A 154 -5.89 -4.76 4.60
C VAL A 154 -5.89 -5.83 5.67
N VAL A 155 -6.78 -6.82 5.56
CA VAL A 155 -6.55 -8.10 6.21
C VAL A 155 -5.27 -8.60 5.56
N GLU A 156 -4.14 -8.24 6.15
CA GLU A 156 -2.93 -9.00 5.99
C GLU A 156 -3.34 -10.35 6.58
N VAL A 157 -3.81 -11.24 5.69
CA VAL A 157 -3.72 -12.66 5.95
C VAL A 157 -2.22 -12.84 6.14
N ALA A 158 -1.81 -12.74 7.40
CA ALA A 158 -0.50 -13.19 7.79
C ALA A 158 -0.50 -14.63 7.30
N ASP A 159 0.28 -14.90 6.25
CA ASP A 159 0.74 -16.24 5.94
C ASP A 159 1.48 -16.72 7.21
N HIS A 160 0.70 -17.21 8.17
CA HIS A 160 1.14 -18.15 9.18
C HIS A 160 1.13 -19.56 8.61
N ASP A 161 1.05 -19.69 7.28
CA ASP A 161 1.55 -20.85 6.56
C ASP A 161 3.02 -20.64 6.20
N ALA A 162 3.81 -20.15 7.17
CA ALA A 162 5.20 -20.55 7.26
C ALA A 162 5.19 -22.03 7.64
N VAL A 163 5.00 -22.89 6.63
CA VAL A 163 5.32 -24.30 6.72
C VAL A 163 6.71 -24.38 7.34
N GLU A 164 6.77 -25.05 8.49
CA GLU A 164 7.97 -25.36 9.22
C GLU A 164 8.84 -26.28 8.36
N GLY A 165 9.53 -25.69 7.40
CA GLY A 165 10.54 -26.35 6.59
C GLY A 165 11.79 -26.59 7.44
N PRO A 166 12.49 -27.73 7.24
CA PRO A 166 13.65 -28.07 8.05
C PRO A 166 14.72 -26.97 7.94
N ARG A 167 15.08 -26.38 9.08
CA ARG A 167 16.14 -25.37 9.19
C ARG A 167 17.42 -25.93 8.58
N HIS A 168 17.83 -25.37 7.45
CA HIS A 168 19.05 -25.74 6.77
C HIS A 168 20.25 -25.29 7.62
N ILE A 169 20.89 -26.22 8.31
CA ILE A 169 22.14 -25.98 9.04
C ILE A 169 23.24 -25.80 8.00
N VAL A 170 23.57 -24.56 7.68
CA VAL A 170 24.76 -24.22 6.89
C VAL A 170 26.01 -24.41 7.75
N ASN A 171 26.89 -25.32 7.33
CA ASN A 171 28.19 -25.53 7.96
C ASN A 171 29.14 -24.39 7.56
N LEU A 172 29.25 -23.36 8.42
CA LEU A 172 30.05 -22.14 8.20
C LEU A 172 31.56 -22.40 8.02
N THR A 173 32.02 -23.64 8.22
CA THR A 173 33.42 -24.03 8.12
C THR A 173 33.93 -24.12 6.68
N ALA A 174 33.05 -24.14 5.66
CA ALA A 174 33.43 -24.33 4.26
C ALA A 174 33.45 -23.05 3.37
N MET A 175 33.09 -21.86 3.89
CA MET A 175 33.10 -20.60 3.11
C MET A 175 34.34 -19.73 3.32
N ARG A 176 35.47 -20.31 3.73
CA ARG A 176 36.77 -19.62 3.67
C ARG A 176 37.54 -20.14 2.47
N LEU A 177 37.52 -19.38 1.37
CA LEU A 177 38.61 -19.19 0.38
C LEU A 177 38.05 -18.70 -0.97
N VAL A 178 37.74 -17.40 -1.06
CA VAL A 178 37.85 -16.67 -2.33
C VAL A 178 38.52 -15.33 -1.99
N PRO A 179 39.73 -15.03 -2.50
CA PRO A 179 40.37 -13.73 -2.34
C PRO A 179 39.60 -12.66 -3.14
N ALA A 180 39.24 -11.55 -2.49
CA ALA A 180 38.62 -10.40 -3.16
C ALA A 180 39.65 -9.64 -4.02
N PRO A 181 39.25 -9.08 -5.18
CA PRO A 181 40.14 -8.24 -6.00
C PRO A 181 40.41 -6.88 -5.31
N PRO A 182 41.54 -6.20 -5.63
CA PRO A 182 41.94 -4.97 -4.96
C PRO A 182 40.95 -3.83 -5.24
N VAL A 183 40.42 -3.23 -4.17
CA VAL A 183 39.58 -2.02 -4.26
C VAL A 183 40.48 -0.81 -4.38
N GLU A 184 40.38 -0.11 -5.51
CA GLU A 184 41.01 1.19 -5.74
C GLU A 184 40.30 2.24 -4.87
N ALA A 185 41.07 2.90 -3.99
CA ALA A 185 40.53 3.87 -3.03
C ALA A 185 40.08 5.16 -3.74
N VAL A 186 38.78 5.33 -3.91
CA VAL A 186 38.19 6.60 -4.32
C VAL A 186 38.40 7.62 -3.19
N ARG A 187 39.18 8.66 -3.48
CA ARG A 187 39.40 9.78 -2.56
C ARG A 187 38.07 10.50 -2.30
N THR A 188 37.69 10.58 -1.03
CA THR A 188 36.55 11.39 -0.57
C THR A 188 36.90 12.87 -0.69
N PRO A 189 36.05 13.74 -1.27
CA PRO A 189 36.26 15.18 -1.18
C PRO A 189 36.05 15.63 0.28
N GLU A 190 36.97 16.45 0.77
CA GLU A 190 36.92 17.04 2.11
C GLU A 190 35.64 17.86 2.31
N ARG A 191 34.89 17.49 3.35
CA ARG A 191 33.71 18.23 3.79
C ARG A 191 34.16 19.50 4.50
N SER A 192 33.89 20.64 3.87
CA SER A 192 34.22 21.97 4.40
C SER A 192 33.58 22.20 5.77
N GLU A 193 34.38 22.66 6.74
CA GLU A 193 34.03 22.88 8.15
C GLU A 193 33.08 24.06 8.42
N HIS A 194 32.37 24.56 7.40
CA HIS A 194 31.55 25.78 7.50
C HIS A 194 30.05 25.55 7.78
N SER A 195 29.63 24.34 8.19
CA SER A 195 28.23 24.02 8.50
C SER A 195 28.00 23.54 9.94
N MET A 196 28.81 24.01 10.89
CA MET A 196 28.56 23.82 12.32
C MET A 196 28.55 25.16 13.07
N ARG A 197 27.57 26.03 12.75
CA ARG A 197 27.09 27.00 13.73
C ARG A 197 25.81 26.45 14.36
N ARG A 198 25.99 25.65 15.41
CA ARG A 198 24.92 25.30 16.36
C ARG A 198 24.47 26.59 17.04
N GLN A 199 23.27 27.08 16.72
CA GLN A 199 22.60 28.08 17.53
C GLN A 199 22.15 27.39 18.84
N PRO A 200 22.50 27.90 20.03
CA PRO A 200 21.98 27.37 21.29
C PRO A 200 20.48 27.64 21.40
N LEU A 201 19.70 26.62 21.78
CA LEU A 201 18.26 26.72 22.03
C LEU A 201 18.02 27.51 23.36
N PRO A 202 17.01 28.38 23.46
CA PRO A 202 16.69 29.09 24.70
C PRO A 202 16.37 28.14 25.87
N ALA A 203 16.80 28.49 27.08
CA ALA A 203 16.78 27.64 28.28
C ALA A 203 15.40 27.44 28.93
N ASP A 204 14.29 27.69 28.24
CA ASP A 204 12.94 27.73 28.82
C ASP A 204 12.08 26.47 28.54
N ILE A 205 12.70 25.35 28.12
CA ILE A 205 12.00 24.06 27.89
C ILE A 205 12.54 22.93 28.79
N THR A 206 13.27 23.26 29.86
CA THR A 206 13.72 22.29 30.88
C THR A 206 12.84 22.31 32.13
N ALA A 207 11.52 22.20 31.94
CA ALA A 207 10.59 21.90 33.02
C ALA A 207 9.62 20.77 32.59
N PRO A 208 9.68 19.58 33.20
CA PRO A 208 8.68 18.54 32.96
C PRO A 208 7.34 18.93 33.62
N PRO A 209 6.20 18.91 32.90
CA PRO A 209 4.90 19.04 33.55
C PRO A 209 4.48 17.72 34.23
N THR A 210 4.11 17.86 35.50
CA THR A 210 3.64 16.86 36.47
C THR A 210 2.42 16.07 35.99
N ALA A 211 2.48 14.74 36.08
CA ALA A 211 1.35 13.85 35.80
C ALA A 211 0.37 13.78 37.01
N PRO A 212 -0.96 13.69 36.78
CA PRO A 212 -1.94 13.47 37.85
C PRO A 212 -1.92 12.03 38.39
N PRO A 213 -2.37 11.79 39.64
CA PRO A 213 -2.25 10.49 40.30
C PRO A 213 -3.28 9.47 39.78
N ILE A 214 -2.80 8.28 39.45
CA ILE A 214 -3.61 7.13 39.02
C ILE A 214 -4.15 6.42 40.27
N ALA A 215 -5.47 6.20 40.33
CA ALA A 215 -6.13 5.42 41.39
C ALA A 215 -5.83 3.91 41.25
N PRO A 216 -5.73 3.15 42.36
CA PRO A 216 -5.47 1.71 42.31
C PRO A 216 -6.70 0.90 41.88
N PRO A 217 -6.52 -0.24 41.17
CA PRO A 217 -7.60 -1.14 40.80
C PRO A 217 -8.12 -1.97 42.00
N PRO A 218 -9.36 -2.47 41.96
CA PRO A 218 -9.94 -3.23 43.06
C PRO A 218 -9.38 -4.67 43.15
N VAL A 219 -9.20 -5.13 44.38
CA VAL A 219 -8.73 -6.47 44.77
C VAL A 219 -9.83 -7.50 44.51
N ALA A 220 -9.53 -8.51 43.70
CA ALA A 220 -10.32 -9.75 43.63
C ALA A 220 -9.74 -10.80 44.60
N ALA A 221 -10.64 -11.52 45.28
CA ALA A 221 -10.38 -12.48 46.37
C ALA A 221 -9.66 -13.77 45.94
N PRO A 222 -9.05 -14.53 46.88
CA PRO A 222 -8.31 -15.77 46.61
C PRO A 222 -9.18 -17.05 46.82
N PRO A 223 -8.63 -18.29 46.78
CA PRO A 223 -8.46 -19.13 45.60
C PRO A 223 -9.26 -20.47 45.70
N VAL A 224 -9.36 -21.24 44.62
CA VAL A 224 -9.75 -22.67 44.68
C VAL A 224 -8.67 -23.54 44.06
N ARG A 225 -8.16 -24.47 44.86
CA ARG A 225 -7.09 -25.43 44.56
C ARG A 225 -7.72 -26.74 44.06
N PRO A 226 -7.40 -27.25 42.87
CA PRO A 226 -7.64 -28.66 42.55
C PRO A 226 -6.53 -29.55 43.10
N ALA A 227 -6.94 -30.72 43.57
CA ALA A 227 -6.18 -31.69 44.36
C ALA A 227 -5.01 -32.34 43.61
N GLU A 228 -3.98 -32.69 44.40
CA GLU A 228 -2.86 -33.55 44.01
C GLU A 228 -3.36 -34.92 43.52
N GLN A 229 -2.91 -35.32 42.33
CA GLN A 229 -3.01 -36.71 41.87
C GLN A 229 -1.67 -37.43 42.10
N PRO A 230 -1.66 -38.73 42.49
CA PRO A 230 -0.45 -39.47 42.83
C PRO A 230 0.42 -39.79 41.60
N PRO A 231 1.72 -40.08 41.79
CA PRO A 231 2.67 -40.26 40.70
C PRO A 231 2.42 -41.58 39.96
N GLN A 232 2.14 -41.52 38.65
CA GLN A 232 2.16 -42.70 37.79
C GLN A 232 3.59 -42.98 37.30
N GLN A 233 4.06 -44.19 37.57
CA GLN A 233 5.35 -44.73 37.17
C GLN A 233 5.64 -44.53 35.67
N GLN A 234 6.86 -44.09 35.37
CA GLN A 234 7.45 -44.16 34.04
C GLN A 234 7.60 -45.63 33.61
N ALA A 235 7.01 -45.98 32.46
CA ALA A 235 7.34 -47.22 31.75
C ALA A 235 8.65 -47.04 30.93
N PRO A 236 9.44 -48.11 30.71
CA PRO A 236 10.72 -48.00 30.00
C PRO A 236 10.52 -47.63 28.52
N PRO A 237 11.50 -46.98 27.88
CA PRO A 237 11.42 -46.61 26.47
C PRO A 237 11.38 -47.85 25.58
N GLN A 238 10.27 -48.04 24.86
CA GLN A 238 10.21 -48.98 23.75
C GLN A 238 10.94 -48.37 22.55
N HIS A 239 11.97 -49.07 22.09
CA HIS A 239 12.70 -48.80 20.85
C HIS A 239 11.71 -48.82 19.67
N VAL A 240 11.42 -47.64 19.11
CA VAL A 240 10.78 -47.53 17.80
C VAL A 240 11.90 -47.72 16.77
N PRO A 241 11.79 -48.63 15.78
CA PRO A 241 12.80 -48.72 14.73
C PRO A 241 12.84 -47.40 13.95
N PRO A 242 14.01 -46.99 13.43
CA PRO A 242 14.10 -45.79 12.62
C PRO A 242 13.12 -45.86 11.44
N PRO A 243 12.48 -44.74 11.04
CA PRO A 243 11.61 -44.73 9.88
C PRO A 243 12.42 -45.19 8.67
N GLN A 244 11.98 -46.26 8.02
CA GLN A 244 12.50 -46.64 6.72
C GLN A 244 12.33 -45.44 5.79
N ALA A 245 13.44 -44.95 5.24
CA ALA A 245 13.44 -43.94 4.22
C ALA A 245 12.69 -44.50 3.00
N HIS A 246 11.40 -44.18 2.91
CA HIS A 246 10.71 -44.24 1.64
C HIS A 246 11.49 -43.31 0.71
N PRO A 247 12.04 -43.79 -0.43
CA PRO A 247 12.63 -42.89 -1.40
C PRO A 247 11.56 -41.86 -1.71
N GLN A 248 11.86 -40.58 -1.45
CA GLN A 248 11.05 -39.48 -1.93
C GLN A 248 10.94 -39.69 -3.44
N GLN A 249 9.81 -40.22 -3.91
CA GLN A 249 9.46 -40.18 -5.31
C GLN A 249 9.50 -38.69 -5.66
N GLN A 250 10.58 -38.27 -6.31
CA GLN A 250 10.61 -37.01 -7.01
C GLN A 250 9.43 -37.07 -7.97
N ALA A 251 8.36 -36.34 -7.63
CA ALA A 251 7.25 -36.18 -8.54
C ALA A 251 7.84 -35.72 -9.89
N PRO A 252 7.36 -36.28 -11.02
CA PRO A 252 7.88 -35.88 -12.32
C PRO A 252 7.87 -34.35 -12.44
N PRO A 253 8.83 -33.73 -13.15
CA PRO A 253 8.91 -32.29 -13.27
C PRO A 253 7.62 -31.77 -13.88
N GLN A 254 6.77 -31.19 -13.02
CA GLN A 254 5.47 -30.70 -13.43
C GLN A 254 5.67 -29.50 -14.34
N ARG A 255 5.23 -29.64 -15.58
CA ARG A 255 5.35 -28.59 -16.57
C ARG A 255 4.18 -27.64 -16.37
N TRP A 256 4.50 -26.37 -16.21
CA TRP A 256 3.50 -25.32 -16.11
C TRP A 256 3.40 -24.63 -17.45
N ARG A 257 2.17 -24.39 -17.90
CA ARG A 257 1.88 -23.65 -19.13
C ARG A 257 1.08 -22.40 -18.78
N VAL A 258 1.43 -21.30 -19.44
CA VAL A 258 0.68 -20.05 -19.39
C VAL A 258 -0.10 -19.92 -20.69
N HIS A 259 -1.37 -19.57 -20.59
CA HIS A 259 -2.25 -19.24 -21.70
C HIS A 259 -2.62 -17.77 -21.61
N PHE A 260 -2.34 -17.01 -22.66
CA PHE A 260 -2.66 -15.59 -22.75
C PHE A 260 -3.99 -15.37 -23.48
N ASP A 261 -4.62 -14.23 -23.22
CA ASP A 261 -5.85 -13.78 -23.88
C ASP A 261 -5.75 -13.66 -25.42
N ASN A 262 -4.54 -13.46 -25.94
CA ASN A 262 -4.24 -13.42 -27.37
C ASN A 262 -4.19 -14.81 -28.03
N GLY A 263 -4.41 -15.89 -27.27
CA GLY A 263 -4.36 -17.27 -27.73
C GLY A 263 -2.96 -17.90 -27.73
N GLU A 264 -1.91 -17.14 -27.42
CA GLU A 264 -0.57 -17.69 -27.28
C GLU A 264 -0.44 -18.49 -25.99
N SER A 265 0.37 -19.56 -26.03
CA SER A 265 0.69 -20.34 -24.84
C SER A 265 2.14 -20.75 -24.80
N PHE A 266 2.73 -20.68 -23.60
CA PHE A 266 4.16 -20.95 -23.39
C PHE A 266 4.36 -21.83 -22.17
N VAL A 267 5.31 -22.76 -22.24
CA VAL A 267 5.73 -23.55 -21.10
C VAL A 267 6.72 -22.73 -20.26
N ILE A 268 6.50 -22.68 -18.94
CA ILE A 268 7.35 -21.96 -18.01
C ILE A 268 8.64 -22.78 -17.80
N ALA A 269 9.68 -22.45 -18.56
CA ALA A 269 11.00 -23.07 -18.43
C ALA A 269 11.94 -22.30 -17.46
N GLY A 270 11.61 -21.05 -17.13
CA GLY A 270 12.41 -20.16 -16.30
C GLY A 270 11.72 -18.83 -16.06
N LEU A 271 12.50 -17.82 -15.66
CA LEU A 271 11.97 -16.47 -15.44
C LEU A 271 11.43 -15.88 -16.75
N ALA A 272 10.16 -15.53 -16.75
CA ALA A 272 9.48 -14.85 -17.84
C ALA A 272 9.10 -13.43 -17.42
N LEU A 273 9.30 -12.46 -18.30
CA LEU A 273 8.88 -11.07 -18.11
C LEU A 273 7.75 -10.74 -19.07
N VAL A 274 6.72 -10.07 -18.55
CA VAL A 274 5.53 -9.67 -19.30
C VAL A 274 5.42 -8.16 -19.32
N GLY A 275 5.07 -7.60 -20.47
CA GLY A 275 4.69 -6.20 -20.57
C GLY A 275 4.60 -5.73 -22.01
N ARG A 276 4.32 -4.45 -22.25
CA ARG A 276 4.21 -3.93 -23.63
C ARG A 276 5.54 -3.92 -24.39
N ARG A 277 6.66 -3.83 -23.66
CA ARG A 277 8.05 -3.89 -24.16
C ARG A 277 8.93 -4.43 -23.04
N PRO A 278 8.88 -5.76 -22.79
CA PRO A 278 9.56 -6.35 -21.66
C PRO A 278 11.08 -6.29 -21.89
N GLU A 279 11.78 -5.71 -20.93
CA GLU A 279 13.24 -5.59 -20.93
C GLU A 279 13.80 -6.20 -19.63
N ALA A 280 14.86 -7.01 -19.78
CA ALA A 280 15.61 -7.58 -18.67
C ALA A 280 16.53 -6.53 -18.01
N ARG A 281 16.73 -6.61 -16.69
CA ARG A 281 17.75 -5.79 -16.02
C ARG A 281 19.16 -6.34 -16.28
N THR A 282 20.17 -5.48 -16.17
CA THR A 282 21.58 -5.89 -16.28
C THR A 282 21.92 -6.99 -15.27
N GLY A 283 22.31 -8.18 -15.76
CA GLY A 283 22.62 -9.35 -14.93
C GLY A 283 21.43 -10.28 -14.62
N GLU A 284 20.23 -9.99 -15.15
CA GLU A 284 19.03 -10.82 -14.98
C GLU A 284 18.95 -11.88 -16.10
N GLN A 285 19.01 -13.17 -15.74
CA GLN A 285 18.80 -14.26 -16.70
C GLN A 285 17.31 -14.49 -16.93
N VAL A 286 16.80 -13.96 -18.03
CA VAL A 286 15.39 -14.09 -18.44
C VAL A 286 15.27 -15.16 -19.51
N ALA A 287 14.45 -16.17 -19.25
CA ALA A 287 14.16 -17.24 -20.19
C ALA A 287 13.18 -16.80 -21.28
N HIS A 288 12.19 -15.98 -20.94
CA HIS A 288 11.17 -15.51 -21.89
C HIS A 288 10.82 -14.04 -21.71
N LEU A 289 10.79 -13.30 -22.82
CA LEU A 289 10.26 -11.94 -22.91
C LEU A 289 8.94 -12.02 -23.67
N ILE A 290 7.82 -11.72 -23.01
CA ILE A 290 6.48 -11.87 -23.56
C ILE A 290 5.87 -10.49 -23.81
N PRO A 291 5.97 -9.97 -25.05
CA PRO A 291 5.42 -8.68 -25.41
C PRO A 291 3.90 -8.77 -25.51
N LEU A 292 3.20 -8.01 -24.67
CA LEU A 292 1.75 -7.90 -24.68
C LEU A 292 1.33 -6.52 -25.19
N ALA A 293 0.79 -6.46 -26.41
CA ALA A 293 0.30 -5.23 -27.00
C ALA A 293 -0.96 -4.74 -26.26
N SER A 294 -0.86 -3.70 -25.44
CA SER A 294 -2.02 -3.12 -24.74
C SER A 294 -2.63 -1.99 -25.57
N ALA A 295 -3.96 -2.01 -25.76
CA ALA A 295 -4.65 -1.06 -26.65
C ALA A 295 -4.78 0.33 -26.00
N ASP A 296 -4.86 0.37 -24.66
CA ASP A 296 -5.06 1.56 -23.86
C ASP A 296 -3.79 1.99 -23.08
N MET A 297 -2.64 1.38 -23.39
CA MET A 297 -1.36 1.61 -22.69
C MET A 297 -1.41 1.25 -21.18
N SER A 298 -2.40 0.46 -20.75
CA SER A 298 -2.55 0.05 -19.35
C SER A 298 -1.49 -0.97 -18.91
N VAL A 299 -0.81 -1.62 -19.85
CA VAL A 299 0.32 -2.50 -19.55
C VAL A 299 1.65 -1.72 -19.58
N SER A 300 2.38 -1.69 -18.46
CA SER A 300 3.72 -1.10 -18.36
C SER A 300 4.75 -1.81 -19.27
N LYS A 301 5.91 -1.15 -19.53
CA LYS A 301 6.99 -1.72 -20.37
C LYS A 301 7.37 -3.14 -19.91
N THR A 302 7.76 -3.25 -18.64
CA THR A 302 7.90 -4.52 -17.92
C THR A 302 6.93 -4.47 -16.74
N HIS A 303 5.79 -5.15 -16.85
CA HIS A 303 4.67 -5.06 -15.91
C HIS A 303 4.82 -6.06 -14.76
N ALA A 304 5.01 -7.34 -15.09
CA ALA A 304 5.11 -8.43 -14.13
C ALA A 304 6.17 -9.44 -14.57
N GLN A 305 6.62 -10.25 -13.63
CA GLN A 305 7.42 -11.43 -13.89
C GLN A 305 6.74 -12.67 -13.34
N PHE A 306 6.95 -13.80 -14.00
CA PHE A 306 6.57 -15.09 -13.45
C PHE A 306 7.64 -16.13 -13.74
N GLY A 307 7.74 -17.15 -12.91
CA GLY A 307 8.74 -18.20 -13.07
C GLY A 307 8.85 -19.09 -11.85
N PRO A 308 9.67 -20.15 -11.92
CA PRO A 308 9.94 -20.99 -10.77
C PRO A 308 10.72 -20.21 -9.71
N ALA A 309 10.23 -20.25 -8.48
CA ALA A 309 10.98 -19.86 -7.29
C ALA A 309 12.00 -20.94 -6.93
N VAL A 310 12.86 -20.65 -5.96
CA VAL A 310 13.97 -21.53 -5.54
C VAL A 310 13.47 -22.89 -5.03
N ASP A 311 12.25 -22.94 -4.50
CA ASP A 311 11.55 -24.12 -4.02
C ASP A 311 10.81 -24.90 -5.13
N GLY A 312 10.86 -24.43 -6.38
CA GLY A 312 10.16 -25.02 -7.53
C GLY A 312 8.71 -24.56 -7.69
N THR A 313 8.18 -23.73 -6.79
CA THR A 313 6.84 -23.16 -6.90
C THR A 313 6.80 -22.11 -8.01
N ILE A 314 5.77 -22.11 -8.87
CA ILE A 314 5.60 -21.01 -9.83
C ILE A 314 5.08 -19.80 -9.08
N VAL A 315 5.78 -18.67 -9.22
CA VAL A 315 5.39 -17.40 -8.59
C VAL A 315 5.16 -16.33 -9.65
N VAL A 316 4.27 -15.39 -9.35
CA VAL A 316 4.10 -14.14 -10.07
C VAL A 316 4.50 -12.97 -9.16
N MET A 317 5.17 -11.97 -9.71
CA MET A 317 5.54 -10.77 -8.99
C MET A 317 5.32 -9.54 -9.86
N ASP A 318 4.61 -8.56 -9.31
CA ASP A 318 4.45 -7.25 -9.96
C ASP A 318 5.77 -6.47 -9.88
N ARG A 319 6.22 -5.90 -11.01
CA ARG A 319 7.49 -5.18 -11.11
C ARG A 319 7.36 -3.67 -10.90
N GLY A 320 6.35 -3.22 -10.15
CA GLY A 320 6.05 -1.81 -9.96
C GLY A 320 5.27 -1.23 -11.12
N SER A 321 4.30 -1.99 -11.63
CA SER A 321 3.44 -1.53 -12.71
C SER A 321 2.58 -0.35 -12.27
N THR A 322 2.15 0.47 -13.22
CA THR A 322 1.33 1.66 -12.93
C THR A 322 -0.09 1.29 -12.48
N ASN A 323 -0.67 0.24 -13.08
CA ASN A 323 -2.05 -0.18 -12.85
C ASN A 323 -2.18 -1.39 -11.91
N GLY A 324 -1.05 -2.00 -11.54
CA GLY A 324 -1.01 -3.16 -10.66
C GLY A 324 -1.34 -4.47 -11.38
N THR A 325 -1.00 -5.56 -10.69
CA THR A 325 -1.32 -6.94 -11.09
C THR A 325 -2.34 -7.52 -10.11
N VAL A 326 -3.37 -8.21 -10.60
CA VAL A 326 -4.42 -8.87 -9.80
C VAL A 326 -4.38 -10.37 -10.05
N LEU A 327 -4.29 -11.16 -8.98
CA LEU A 327 -4.43 -12.61 -9.01
C LEU A 327 -5.89 -12.99 -8.72
N VAL A 328 -6.51 -13.77 -9.59
CA VAL A 328 -7.87 -14.31 -9.42
C VAL A 328 -7.77 -15.82 -9.20
N ARG A 329 -8.12 -16.26 -8.00
CA ARG A 329 -8.12 -17.68 -7.60
C ARG A 329 -9.53 -18.10 -7.25
N GLN A 330 -10.09 -19.07 -7.99
CA GLN A 330 -11.45 -19.59 -7.73
C GLN A 330 -12.50 -18.46 -7.63
N GLY A 331 -12.37 -17.41 -8.45
CA GLY A 331 -13.24 -16.23 -8.45
C GLY A 331 -12.92 -15.15 -7.39
N VAL A 332 -11.97 -15.40 -6.48
CA VAL A 332 -11.52 -14.41 -5.50
C VAL A 332 -10.34 -13.61 -6.06
N SER A 333 -10.52 -12.30 -6.18
CA SER A 333 -9.49 -11.37 -6.67
C SER A 333 -8.62 -10.84 -5.52
N ARG A 334 -7.30 -10.98 -5.65
CA ARG A 334 -6.27 -10.49 -4.74
C ARG A 334 -5.30 -9.58 -5.51
N GLN A 335 -5.20 -8.32 -5.11
CA GLN A 335 -4.20 -7.43 -5.70
C GLN A 335 -2.80 -7.73 -5.16
N LEU A 336 -1.82 -7.80 -6.06
CA LEU A 336 -0.44 -8.12 -5.71
C LEU A 336 0.31 -6.84 -5.34
N ALA A 337 1.06 -6.91 -4.24
CA ALA A 337 1.94 -5.83 -3.84
C ALA A 337 3.20 -5.83 -4.74
N PRO A 338 3.64 -4.67 -5.25
CA PRO A 338 4.86 -4.57 -6.04
C PRO A 338 6.07 -5.17 -5.34
N GLY A 339 6.83 -6.00 -6.05
CA GLY A 339 8.05 -6.64 -5.56
C GLY A 339 7.83 -7.78 -4.56
N LYS A 340 6.59 -8.18 -4.26
CA LYS A 340 6.30 -9.38 -3.46
C LYS A 340 5.88 -10.54 -4.37
N PRO A 341 6.55 -11.70 -4.31
CA PRO A 341 6.14 -12.88 -5.06
C PRO A 341 4.85 -13.47 -4.47
N ALA A 342 3.96 -13.94 -5.34
CA ALA A 342 2.75 -14.67 -4.99
C ALA A 342 2.74 -16.03 -5.69
N ALA A 343 2.52 -17.09 -4.93
CA ALA A 343 2.47 -18.46 -5.46
C ALA A 343 1.24 -18.67 -6.34
N LEU A 344 1.47 -19.25 -7.51
CA LEU A 344 0.46 -19.61 -8.51
C LEU A 344 0.11 -21.08 -8.40
N VAL A 345 -1.17 -21.38 -8.55
CA VAL A 345 -1.73 -22.73 -8.50
C VAL A 345 -2.45 -23.02 -9.82
N HIS A 346 -2.67 -24.29 -10.12
CA HIS A 346 -3.40 -24.71 -11.31
C HIS A 346 -4.77 -24.02 -11.41
N GLY A 347 -5.04 -23.40 -12.56
CA GLY A 347 -6.29 -22.71 -12.85
C GLY A 347 -6.33 -21.26 -12.36
N ASP A 348 -5.26 -20.75 -11.76
CA ASP A 348 -5.18 -19.33 -11.40
C ASP A 348 -5.17 -18.46 -12.66
N LYS A 349 -5.89 -17.34 -12.57
CA LYS A 349 -5.90 -16.29 -13.58
C LYS A 349 -5.16 -15.06 -13.05
N VAL A 350 -4.32 -14.45 -13.86
CA VAL A 350 -3.62 -13.21 -13.53
C VAL A 350 -4.04 -12.13 -14.52
N VAL A 351 -4.51 -11.00 -13.99
CA VAL A 351 -4.95 -9.83 -14.75
C VAL A 351 -3.91 -8.71 -14.56
N TYR A 352 -3.47 -8.11 -15.64
CA TYR A 352 -2.53 -6.98 -15.66
C TYR A 352 -3.03 -5.92 -16.65
N GLY A 353 -3.51 -4.78 -16.14
CA GLY A 353 -4.16 -3.78 -16.98
C GLY A 353 -5.41 -4.34 -17.69
N ASP A 354 -5.44 -4.22 -19.02
CA ASP A 354 -6.52 -4.68 -19.90
C ASP A 354 -6.42 -6.16 -20.32
N ARG A 355 -5.40 -6.88 -19.85
CA ARG A 355 -5.09 -8.24 -20.30
C ARG A 355 -5.09 -9.27 -19.19
N GLU A 356 -5.31 -10.52 -19.59
CA GLU A 356 -5.31 -11.67 -18.68
C GLU A 356 -4.49 -12.86 -19.20
N MET A 357 -3.95 -13.63 -18.26
CA MET A 357 -3.43 -14.97 -18.51
C MET A 357 -4.00 -15.98 -17.52
N THR A 358 -4.03 -17.23 -17.93
CA THR A 358 -4.41 -18.39 -17.10
C THR A 358 -3.25 -19.37 -17.04
N ILE A 359 -3.04 -19.97 -15.87
CA ILE A 359 -1.96 -20.93 -15.65
C ILE A 359 -2.52 -22.33 -15.51
N THR A 360 -1.98 -23.26 -16.27
CA THR A 360 -2.32 -24.68 -16.25
C THR A 360 -1.08 -25.50 -15.91
N ARG A 361 -1.29 -26.62 -15.21
CA ARG A 361 -0.27 -27.60 -14.86
C ARG A 361 -0.51 -28.80 -15.76
N GLU A 362 0.46 -29.12 -16.60
CA GLU A 362 0.45 -30.34 -17.41
C GLU A 362 0.82 -31.52 -16.50
N ALA A 363 0.02 -32.58 -16.57
CA ALA A 363 0.16 -33.79 -15.77
C ALA A 363 1.27 -34.70 -16.30
#